data_AF-A0A2Z2M9S2-F1
#
_entry.id   AF-A0A2Z2M9S2-F1
#
_cell.length_a   1.000
_cell.length_b   1.000
_cell.length_c   1.000
_cell.angle_alpha   90.00
_cell.angle_beta   90.00
_cell.angle_gamma   90.00
#
_symmetry.space_group_name_H-M   'P 1'
#
loop_
_entity.id
_entity.type
_entity.pdbx_description
1 polymer ?
#
loop_
_entity_poly.entity_id
_entity_poly.type
_entity_poly.pdbx_seq_one_letter_code
_entity_poly.pdbx_strand_id
1 'polypeptide(L)'
;MVEITPELIENLVREIRRENGFPDSPFRIDEIRYDEENDKLFIIAHDRTDKSVIIGNSFVIGKLRERLKIKQVTVYSNLDLEIKRRKLEEAEEAVKGTKLEFLLPIIGAEMRFPPREWPEVRGDLRTLIFLSFNARALVGLAERLKLPYTAVGLRYAFPKLEYEPIEGEPRELFSPDEEKLAKVAEEKGAGLVLADFPFGLRWKGDAALMNPFRFLHIGFFETKYLFGFEWPTVIDKNTLVEFVVDLTYEGLMESTDGANLIWRAWRRRK
;
A
#
# COMPACT_ATOMS: atom_id res chain seq x y z
N MET A 1 18.87 6.95 -27.28
CA MET A 1 17.87 6.08 -26.63
C MET A 1 16.58 6.23 -27.43
N VAL A 2 15.84 5.15 -27.65
CA VAL A 2 14.54 5.24 -28.34
C VAL A 2 13.60 6.01 -27.41
N GLU A 3 13.01 7.09 -27.91
CA GLU A 3 12.02 7.85 -27.15
C GLU A 3 10.81 6.96 -26.89
N ILE A 4 10.53 6.68 -25.62
CA ILE A 4 9.37 5.88 -25.23
C ILE A 4 8.17 6.81 -25.35
N THR A 5 7.27 6.54 -26.31
CA THR A 5 6.02 7.28 -26.51
C THR A 5 4.81 6.36 -26.29
N PRO A 6 3.62 6.89 -25.99
CA PRO A 6 2.39 6.10 -25.90
C PRO A 6 2.18 5.24 -27.15
N GLU A 7 2.37 5.79 -28.36
CA GLU A 7 2.16 5.09 -29.63
C GLU A 7 3.12 3.92 -29.81
N LEU A 8 4.38 4.08 -29.38
CA LEU A 8 5.36 2.98 -29.38
C LEU A 8 4.88 1.84 -28.49
N ILE A 9 4.44 2.15 -27.27
CA ILE A 9 3.94 1.16 -26.32
C ILE A 9 2.68 0.49 -26.85
N GLU A 10 1.74 1.24 -27.43
CA GLU A 10 0.53 0.69 -28.05
C GLU A 10 0.87 -0.31 -29.17
N ASN A 11 1.79 0.05 -30.07
CA ASN A 11 2.24 -0.83 -31.15
C ASN A 11 2.89 -2.10 -30.61
N LEU A 12 3.79 -1.99 -29.64
CA LEU A 12 4.44 -3.14 -29.01
C LEU A 12 3.43 -4.06 -28.32
N VAL A 13 2.45 -3.50 -27.61
CA VAL A 13 1.39 -4.29 -26.96
C VAL A 13 0.56 -5.02 -28.03
N ARG A 14 0.17 -4.37 -29.12
CA ARG A 14 -0.58 -5.00 -30.22
C ARG A 14 0.22 -6.13 -30.89
N GLU A 15 1.50 -5.91 -31.16
CA GLU A 15 2.40 -6.94 -31.71
C GLU A 15 2.51 -8.15 -30.79
N ILE A 16 2.82 -7.93 -29.50
CA ILE A 16 2.92 -9.00 -28.50
C ILE A 16 1.61 -9.79 -28.45
N ARG A 17 0.45 -9.11 -28.47
CA ARG A 17 -0.85 -9.78 -28.44
C ARG A 17 -1.07 -10.65 -29.68
N ARG A 18 -0.81 -10.12 -30.87
CA ARG A 18 -0.97 -10.83 -32.15
C ARG A 18 -0.04 -12.04 -32.27
N GLU A 19 1.24 -11.87 -31.94
CA GLU A 19 2.24 -12.94 -31.99
C GLU A 19 1.90 -14.12 -31.07
N ASN A 20 1.18 -13.86 -29.98
CA ASN A 20 0.87 -14.86 -28.96
C ASN A 20 -0.61 -15.30 -28.98
N GLY A 21 -1.34 -15.00 -30.06
CA GLY A 21 -2.72 -15.47 -30.27
C GLY A 21 -3.76 -14.85 -29.33
N PHE A 22 -3.46 -13.71 -28.70
CA PHE A 22 -4.44 -12.97 -27.91
C PHE A 22 -5.41 -12.19 -28.80
N PRO A 23 -6.66 -11.94 -28.35
CA PRO A 23 -7.60 -11.11 -29.09
C PRO A 23 -7.06 -9.69 -29.35
N ASP A 24 -7.27 -9.17 -30.56
CA ASP A 24 -6.97 -7.78 -30.91
C ASP A 24 -8.08 -6.86 -30.34
N SER A 25 -8.00 -6.64 -29.04
CA SER A 25 -8.90 -5.76 -28.30
C SER A 25 -8.41 -4.32 -28.44
N PRO A 26 -9.31 -3.35 -28.70
CA PRO A 26 -8.95 -1.94 -28.62
C PRO A 26 -8.59 -1.59 -27.16
N PHE A 27 -7.63 -0.68 -27.01
CA PHE A 27 -7.26 -0.07 -25.74
C PHE A 27 -6.65 1.30 -25.99
N ARG A 28 -6.60 2.14 -24.96
CA ARG A 28 -6.01 3.48 -25.00
C ARG A 28 -5.03 3.70 -23.86
N ILE A 29 -3.87 4.26 -24.19
CA ILE A 29 -2.91 4.78 -23.21
C ILE A 29 -3.06 6.30 -23.17
N ASP A 30 -3.38 6.86 -22.00
CA ASP A 30 -3.52 8.31 -21.84
C ASP A 30 -2.18 8.99 -21.55
N GLU A 31 -1.32 8.34 -20.76
CA GLU A 31 -0.03 8.89 -20.38
C GLU A 31 0.97 7.77 -20.09
N ILE A 32 2.26 8.07 -20.28
CA ILE A 32 3.36 7.25 -19.80
C ILE A 32 4.29 8.12 -18.96
N ARG A 33 4.88 7.52 -17.93
CA ARG A 33 5.92 8.15 -17.10
C ARG A 33 7.05 7.18 -16.92
N TYR A 34 8.27 7.64 -17.13
CA TYR A 34 9.46 6.83 -16.96
C TYR A 34 10.28 7.37 -15.79
N ASP A 35 10.57 6.49 -14.84
CA ASP A 35 11.47 6.73 -13.71
C ASP A 35 12.85 6.20 -14.09
N GLU A 36 13.73 7.13 -14.46
CA GLU A 36 15.11 6.82 -14.88
C GLU A 36 15.95 6.27 -13.73
N GLU A 37 15.70 6.70 -12.49
CA GLU A 37 16.47 6.29 -11.31
C GLU A 37 16.25 4.80 -11.00
N ASN A 38 15.00 4.34 -11.10
CA ASN A 38 14.64 2.95 -10.81
C ASN A 38 14.48 2.07 -12.05
N ASP A 39 14.69 2.63 -13.25
CA ASP A 39 14.44 1.98 -14.54
C ASP A 39 13.04 1.36 -14.62
N LYS A 40 12.04 2.20 -14.33
CA LYS A 40 10.64 1.78 -14.19
C LYS A 40 9.71 2.59 -15.09
N LEU A 41 8.96 1.89 -15.94
CA LEU A 41 7.93 2.47 -16.77
C LEU A 41 6.55 2.35 -16.12
N PHE A 42 5.86 3.47 -16.04
CA PHE A 42 4.47 3.57 -15.64
C PHE A 42 3.61 3.86 -16.87
N ILE A 43 2.60 3.03 -17.11
CA ILE A 43 1.63 3.19 -18.18
C ILE A 43 0.29 3.55 -17.52
N ILE A 44 -0.30 4.65 -17.94
CA ILE A 44 -1.58 5.14 -17.42
C ILE A 44 -2.62 4.89 -18.50
N ALA A 45 -3.40 3.83 -18.30
CA ALA A 45 -4.50 3.45 -19.17
C ALA A 45 -5.73 4.32 -18.92
N HIS A 46 -6.57 4.49 -19.94
CA HIS A 46 -7.78 5.29 -19.82
C HIS A 46 -8.75 4.74 -18.76
N ASP A 47 -9.00 3.43 -18.77
CA ASP A 47 -9.85 2.77 -17.79
C ASP A 47 -9.29 1.39 -17.33
N ARG A 48 -10.08 0.69 -16.51
CA ARG A 48 -9.70 -0.64 -16.00
C ARG A 48 -9.73 -1.74 -17.08
N THR A 49 -10.56 -1.58 -18.11
CA THR A 49 -10.64 -2.52 -19.24
C THR A 49 -9.35 -2.41 -20.05
N ASP A 50 -8.93 -1.19 -20.36
CA ASP A 50 -7.68 -0.90 -21.08
C ASP A 50 -6.46 -1.36 -20.29
N LYS A 51 -6.43 -1.10 -18.97
CA LYS A 51 -5.40 -1.65 -18.06
C LYS A 51 -5.34 -3.18 -18.20
N SER A 52 -6.48 -3.87 -18.22
CA SER A 52 -6.55 -5.33 -18.36
C SER A 52 -6.07 -5.81 -19.73
N VAL A 53 -6.34 -5.07 -20.82
CA VAL A 53 -5.82 -5.39 -22.16
C VAL A 53 -4.31 -5.25 -22.23
N ILE A 54 -3.76 -4.19 -21.65
CA ILE A 54 -2.31 -3.92 -21.61
C ILE A 54 -1.60 -4.95 -20.71
N ILE A 55 -2.19 -5.32 -19.57
CA ILE A 55 -1.66 -6.37 -18.68
C ILE A 55 -1.79 -7.77 -19.31
N GLY A 56 -2.93 -8.03 -19.94
CA GLY A 56 -3.36 -9.36 -20.36
C GLY A 56 -3.57 -10.26 -19.14
N ASN A 57 -2.67 -11.23 -18.96
CA ASN A 57 -2.59 -12.09 -17.78
C ASN A 57 -1.20 -11.99 -17.16
N SER A 58 -0.69 -10.77 -16.99
CA SER A 58 0.72 -10.46 -16.69
C SER A 58 1.73 -10.86 -17.79
N PHE A 59 1.31 -11.62 -18.80
CA PHE A 59 2.16 -12.05 -19.91
C PHE A 59 2.60 -10.89 -20.79
N VAL A 60 1.65 -10.03 -21.18
CA VAL A 60 1.91 -8.92 -22.12
C VAL A 60 2.90 -7.94 -21.51
N ILE A 61 2.70 -7.54 -20.25
CA ILE A 61 3.65 -6.68 -19.53
C ILE A 61 5.01 -7.35 -19.35
N GLY A 62 5.06 -8.66 -19.15
CA GLY A 62 6.31 -9.42 -19.04
C GLY A 62 7.13 -9.36 -20.33
N LYS A 63 6.47 -9.55 -21.48
CA LYS A 63 7.09 -9.43 -22.81
C LYS A 63 7.45 -8.00 -23.16
N LEU A 64 6.59 -7.03 -22.82
CA LEU A 64 6.86 -5.62 -23.03
C LEU A 64 8.12 -5.18 -22.28
N ARG A 65 8.24 -5.58 -21.01
CA ARG A 65 9.45 -5.39 -20.20
C ARG A 65 10.69 -5.98 -20.86
N GLU A 66 10.62 -7.23 -21.35
CA GLU A 66 11.74 -7.90 -22.04
C GLU A 66 12.17 -7.16 -23.31
N ARG A 67 11.20 -6.72 -24.13
CA ARG A 67 11.49 -5.98 -25.38
C ARG A 67 12.10 -4.62 -25.13
N LEU A 68 11.59 -3.89 -24.13
CA LEU A 68 12.09 -2.56 -23.75
C LEU A 68 13.40 -2.63 -22.94
N LYS A 69 13.78 -3.81 -22.44
CA LYS A 69 14.96 -4.03 -21.59
C LYS A 69 14.99 -3.16 -20.34
N ILE A 70 13.82 -2.90 -19.78
CA ILE A 70 13.63 -2.13 -18.55
C ILE A 70 13.39 -3.07 -17.35
N LYS A 71 13.74 -2.62 -16.15
CA LYS A 71 13.63 -3.42 -14.93
C LYS A 71 12.19 -3.72 -14.54
N GLN A 72 11.28 -2.75 -14.67
CA GLN A 72 9.88 -2.92 -14.27
C GLN A 72 8.91 -2.13 -15.15
N VAL A 73 7.74 -2.72 -15.41
CA VAL A 73 6.58 -2.06 -16.03
C VAL A 73 5.41 -2.17 -15.05
N THR A 74 4.67 -1.08 -14.87
CA THR A 74 3.44 -1.07 -14.06
C THR A 74 2.35 -0.31 -14.80
N VAL A 75 1.13 -0.83 -14.76
CA VAL A 75 -0.02 -0.24 -15.44
C VAL A 75 -1.05 0.20 -14.42
N TYR A 76 -1.42 1.47 -14.45
CA TYR A 76 -2.49 2.05 -13.64
C TYR A 76 -3.65 2.45 -14.55
N SER A 77 -4.86 2.52 -14.01
CA SER A 77 -5.97 3.19 -14.69
C SER A 77 -6.09 4.63 -14.20
N ASN A 78 -6.53 5.54 -15.05
CA ASN A 78 -6.78 6.93 -14.66
C ASN A 78 -7.80 7.03 -13.52
N LEU A 79 -8.82 6.18 -13.52
CA LEU A 79 -9.80 6.10 -12.45
C LEU A 79 -9.16 5.76 -11.09
N ASP A 80 -8.24 4.78 -11.04
CA ASP A 80 -7.57 4.42 -9.79
C ASP A 80 -6.72 5.60 -9.25
N LEU A 81 -6.04 6.32 -10.14
CA LEU A 81 -5.24 7.49 -9.77
C LEU A 81 -6.11 8.67 -9.31
N GLU A 82 -7.27 8.88 -9.94
CA GLU A 82 -8.21 9.93 -9.54
C GLU A 82 -8.83 9.64 -8.16
N ILE A 83 -9.21 8.38 -7.90
CA ILE A 83 -9.70 7.94 -6.59
C ILE A 83 -8.62 8.20 -5.52
N LYS A 84 -7.37 7.83 -5.79
CA LYS A 84 -6.23 8.10 -4.91
C LYS A 84 -6.10 9.59 -4.61
N ARG A 85 -6.13 10.47 -5.64
CA ARG A 85 -6.01 11.92 -5.46
C ARG A 85 -7.13 12.49 -4.57
N ARG A 86 -8.39 12.10 -4.81
CA ARG A 86 -9.52 12.53 -3.98
C ARG A 86 -9.35 12.09 -2.52
N LYS A 87 -8.88 10.86 -2.29
CA LYS A 87 -8.60 10.37 -0.92
C LYS A 87 -7.45 11.14 -0.25
N LEU A 88 -6.45 11.56 -1.02
CA LEU A 88 -5.35 12.37 -0.51
C LEU A 88 -5.77 13.81 -0.22
N GLU A 89 -6.71 14.38 -0.97
CA GLU A 89 -7.31 15.69 -0.66
C GLU A 89 -8.07 15.64 0.67
N GLU A 90 -8.88 14.58 0.88
CA GLU A 90 -9.54 14.32 2.18
C GLU A 90 -8.51 14.18 3.31
N ALA A 91 -7.40 13.47 3.05
CA ALA A 91 -6.32 13.27 4.00
C ALA A 91 -5.58 14.57 4.34
N GLU A 92 -5.31 15.42 3.35
CA GLU A 92 -4.66 16.72 3.51
C GLU A 92 -5.46 17.61 4.48
N GLU A 93 -6.76 17.73 4.24
CA GLU A 93 -7.64 18.54 5.07
C GLU A 93 -7.76 17.99 6.50
N ALA A 94 -7.73 16.66 6.66
CA ALA A 94 -7.81 16.01 7.96
C ALA A 94 -6.59 16.24 8.87
N VAL A 95 -5.42 16.58 8.31
CA VAL A 95 -4.18 16.81 9.09
C VAL A 95 -3.79 18.27 9.19
N LYS A 96 -4.33 19.15 8.35
CA LYS A 96 -4.08 20.57 8.39
C LYS A 96 -4.53 21.20 9.71
N GLY A 97 -3.68 22.02 10.31
CA GLY A 97 -3.89 22.60 11.63
C GLY A 97 -3.72 21.62 12.80
N THR A 98 -3.28 20.39 12.54
CA THR A 98 -3.08 19.36 13.59
C THR A 98 -1.59 19.07 13.81
N LYS A 99 -1.27 18.32 14.87
CA LYS A 99 0.08 17.79 15.11
C LYS A 99 0.59 16.79 14.05
N LEU A 100 -0.23 16.45 13.05
CA LEU A 100 0.10 15.58 11.93
C LEU A 100 0.46 16.34 10.64
N GLU A 101 0.56 17.67 10.69
CA GLU A 101 0.93 18.50 9.52
C GLU A 101 2.26 18.10 8.87
N PHE A 102 3.17 17.46 9.61
CA PHE A 102 4.40 16.93 9.04
C PHE A 102 4.16 15.90 7.92
N LEU A 103 2.95 15.34 7.78
CA LEU A 103 2.57 14.44 6.69
C LEU A 103 2.22 15.17 5.39
N LEU A 104 1.94 16.49 5.41
CA LEU A 104 1.54 17.26 4.23
C LEU A 104 2.53 17.11 3.04
N PRO A 105 3.86 17.13 3.23
CA PRO A 105 4.80 16.90 2.13
C PRO A 105 4.70 15.50 1.52
N ILE A 106 4.37 14.48 2.33
CA ILE A 106 4.17 13.10 1.85
C ILE A 106 2.87 13.00 1.06
N ILE A 107 1.79 13.60 1.57
CA ILE A 107 0.48 13.64 0.89
C ILE A 107 0.62 14.33 -0.48
N GLY A 108 1.27 15.49 -0.52
CA GLY A 108 1.52 16.21 -1.77
C GLY A 108 2.38 15.42 -2.76
N ALA A 109 3.36 14.64 -2.28
CA ALA A 109 4.13 13.74 -3.13
C ALA A 109 3.26 12.58 -3.68
N GLU A 110 2.41 11.98 -2.85
CA GLU A 110 1.49 10.92 -3.29
C GLU A 110 0.45 11.40 -4.30
N MET A 111 0.06 12.68 -4.30
CA MET A 111 -0.86 13.24 -5.31
C MET A 111 -0.24 13.26 -6.72
N ARG A 112 1.09 13.38 -6.80
CA ARG A 112 1.84 13.37 -8.07
C ARG A 112 2.19 11.97 -8.55
N PHE A 113 2.00 10.96 -7.70
CA PHE A 113 2.25 9.56 -8.04
C PHE A 113 1.51 9.14 -9.32
N PRO A 114 2.15 8.35 -10.22
CA PRO A 114 3.53 7.83 -10.20
C PRO A 114 4.56 8.73 -10.91
N PRO A 115 5.88 8.61 -10.66
CA PRO A 115 6.54 7.77 -9.65
C PRO A 115 6.33 8.27 -8.21
N ARG A 116 6.76 7.49 -7.23
CA ARG A 116 6.68 7.84 -5.80
C ARG A 116 7.99 8.50 -5.37
N GLU A 117 7.95 9.81 -5.18
CA GLU A 117 9.12 10.61 -4.79
C GLU A 117 8.87 11.30 -3.45
N TRP A 118 9.01 10.55 -2.35
CA TRP A 118 8.78 11.12 -1.02
C TRP A 118 9.92 12.03 -0.60
N PRO A 119 9.63 13.26 -0.15
CA PRO A 119 10.65 14.11 0.43
C PRO A 119 11.20 13.52 1.74
N GLU A 120 12.34 14.05 2.19
CA GLU A 120 12.75 13.84 3.57
C GLU A 120 11.81 14.60 4.51
N VAL A 121 11.22 13.86 5.45
CA VAL A 121 10.27 14.37 6.43
C VAL A 121 10.68 13.83 7.79
N ARG A 122 10.51 14.67 8.81
CA ARG A 122 10.69 14.31 10.21
C ARG A 122 9.45 14.71 11.00
N GLY A 123 8.87 13.76 11.71
CA GLY A 123 7.90 14.04 12.76
C GLY A 123 8.53 13.85 14.14
N ASP A 124 8.23 14.75 15.09
CA ASP A 124 8.71 14.64 16.47
C ASP A 124 7.65 14.07 17.43
N LEU A 125 6.54 13.57 16.87
CA LEU A 125 5.42 13.04 17.63
C LEU A 125 5.73 11.62 18.14
N ARG A 126 5.70 11.44 19.47
CA ARG A 126 5.81 10.11 20.08
C ARG A 126 4.73 9.19 19.54
N THR A 127 5.16 8.05 19.02
CA THR A 127 4.31 7.14 18.25
C THR A 127 4.26 5.76 18.91
N LEU A 128 3.06 5.23 19.12
CA LEU A 128 2.86 3.82 19.45
C LEU A 128 2.62 3.07 18.14
N ILE A 129 3.34 1.98 17.91
CA ILE A 129 3.07 1.10 16.78
C ILE A 129 2.51 -0.20 17.34
N PHE A 130 1.28 -0.55 16.98
CA PHE A 130 0.78 -1.89 17.21
C PHE A 130 1.14 -2.76 16.01
N LEU A 131 1.95 -3.80 16.23
CA LEU A 131 2.34 -4.74 15.20
C LEU A 131 1.13 -5.60 14.79
N SER A 132 0.43 -5.14 13.77
CA SER A 132 -0.68 -5.82 13.09
C SER A 132 -0.21 -6.46 11.77
N PHE A 133 -1.11 -6.84 10.87
CA PHE A 133 -0.79 -7.56 9.63
C PHE A 133 0.34 -6.93 8.80
N ASN A 134 0.39 -5.61 8.70
CA ASN A 134 1.43 -4.85 8.03
C ASN A 134 2.56 -4.40 8.97
N ALA A 135 2.84 -5.14 10.05
CA ALA A 135 3.82 -4.81 11.10
C ALA A 135 5.14 -4.25 10.56
N ARG A 136 5.77 -4.95 9.61
CA ARG A 136 7.04 -4.52 9.02
C ARG A 136 6.93 -3.15 8.33
N ALA A 137 5.80 -2.91 7.67
CA ALA A 137 5.57 -1.65 6.97
C ALA A 137 5.20 -0.51 7.90
N LEU A 138 4.47 -0.78 8.99
CA LEU A 138 4.19 0.24 10.01
C LEU A 138 5.49 0.74 10.65
N VAL A 139 6.39 -0.19 10.99
CA VAL A 139 7.74 0.15 11.49
C VAL A 139 8.54 0.90 10.43
N GLY A 140 8.60 0.37 9.20
CA GLY A 140 9.35 1.01 8.11
C GLY A 140 8.86 2.42 7.77
N LEU A 141 7.56 2.69 7.89
CA LEU A 141 7.02 4.04 7.75
C LEU A 141 7.47 4.96 8.89
N ALA A 142 7.40 4.50 10.14
CA ALA A 142 7.85 5.29 11.28
C ALA A 142 9.35 5.63 11.18
N GLU A 143 10.18 4.68 10.75
CA GLU A 143 11.59 4.89 10.44
C GLU A 143 11.77 5.91 9.29
N ARG A 144 11.01 5.77 8.19
CA ARG A 144 11.09 6.68 7.04
C ARG A 144 10.71 8.12 7.36
N LEU A 145 9.80 8.30 8.31
CA LEU A 145 9.35 9.60 8.84
C LEU A 145 10.15 10.07 10.05
N LYS A 146 11.20 9.31 10.44
CA LYS A 146 12.09 9.60 11.58
C LYS A 146 11.29 9.83 12.88
N LEU A 147 10.17 9.12 13.05
CA LEU A 147 9.29 9.24 14.22
C LEU A 147 9.92 8.56 15.44
N PRO A 148 9.89 9.19 16.63
CA PRO A 148 10.20 8.48 17.87
C PRO A 148 9.06 7.50 18.17
N TYR A 149 9.34 6.19 18.16
CA TYR A 149 8.30 5.17 18.34
C TYR A 149 8.61 4.12 19.41
N THR A 150 7.55 3.53 19.95
CA THR A 150 7.55 2.29 20.74
C THR A 150 6.67 1.27 20.04
N ALA A 151 7.21 0.11 19.72
CA ALA A 151 6.45 -0.98 19.12
C ALA A 151 5.90 -1.91 20.19
N VAL A 152 4.61 -2.24 20.08
CA VAL A 152 3.89 -3.21 20.92
C VAL A 152 3.22 -4.23 20.01
N GLY A 153 2.94 -5.43 20.50
CA GLY A 153 2.31 -6.46 19.67
C GLY A 153 1.89 -7.69 20.45
N LEU A 154 1.06 -8.53 19.84
CA LEU A 154 0.66 -9.78 20.47
C LEU A 154 1.87 -10.69 20.67
N ARG A 155 1.95 -11.30 21.84
CA ARG A 155 3.05 -12.19 22.20
C ARG A 155 3.26 -13.27 21.12
N TYR A 156 4.51 -13.40 20.67
CA TYR A 156 4.98 -14.36 19.65
C TYR A 156 4.48 -14.13 18.22
N ALA A 157 3.65 -13.11 17.94
CA ALA A 157 3.10 -12.90 16.59
C ALA A 157 4.17 -12.59 15.54
N PHE A 158 5.21 -11.82 15.90
CA PHE A 158 6.28 -11.40 15.00
C PHE A 158 7.68 -11.67 15.60
N PRO A 159 8.12 -12.93 15.67
CA PRO A 159 9.35 -13.30 16.38
C PRO A 159 10.64 -12.69 15.81
N LYS A 160 10.59 -12.11 14.61
CA LYS A 160 11.74 -11.44 13.96
C LYS A 160 11.76 -9.92 14.15
N LEU A 161 10.75 -9.36 14.82
CA LEU A 161 10.65 -7.92 15.08
C LEU A 161 10.83 -7.67 16.59
N GLU A 162 11.37 -6.50 16.92
CA GLU A 162 11.51 -6.04 18.29
C GLU A 162 10.26 -5.27 18.71
N TYR A 163 9.62 -5.69 19.81
CA TYR A 163 8.42 -5.06 20.36
C TYR A 163 8.19 -5.50 21.80
N GLU A 164 7.43 -4.70 22.55
CA GLU A 164 6.93 -5.08 23.86
C GLU A 164 5.67 -5.96 23.70
N PRO A 165 5.64 -7.17 24.28
CA PRO A 165 4.49 -8.04 24.18
C PRO A 165 3.32 -7.51 25.02
N ILE A 166 2.13 -7.48 24.42
CA ILE A 166 0.87 -7.21 25.11
C ILE A 166 -0.09 -8.39 24.98
N GLU A 167 -0.97 -8.55 25.95
CA GLU A 167 -2.06 -9.54 25.91
C GLU A 167 -3.08 -9.12 24.86
N GLY A 168 -3.73 -10.09 24.21
CA GLY A 168 -4.78 -9.84 23.22
C GLY A 168 -5.14 -11.07 22.40
N GLU A 169 -6.14 -10.92 21.54
CA GLU A 169 -6.65 -12.01 20.72
C GLU A 169 -6.05 -11.96 19.30
N PRO A 170 -5.82 -13.12 18.64
CA PRO A 170 -5.25 -13.16 17.29
C PRO A 170 -5.99 -12.32 16.23
N ARG A 171 -7.30 -12.08 16.41
CA ARG A 171 -8.09 -11.21 15.53
C ARG A 171 -7.59 -9.76 15.53
N GLU A 172 -6.97 -9.30 16.62
CA GLU A 172 -6.47 -7.92 16.73
C GLU A 172 -5.37 -7.64 15.72
N LEU A 173 -4.67 -8.66 15.20
CA LEU A 173 -3.70 -8.50 14.11
C LEU A 173 -4.32 -7.95 12.83
N PHE A 174 -5.62 -8.12 12.64
CA PHE A 174 -6.36 -7.71 11.45
C PHE A 174 -7.41 -6.63 11.77
N SER A 175 -7.85 -6.57 13.02
CA SER A 175 -8.82 -5.58 13.50
C SER A 175 -8.38 -5.08 14.88
N PRO A 176 -7.43 -4.12 14.93
CA PRO A 176 -6.87 -3.62 16.18
C PRO A 176 -7.92 -2.93 17.06
N ASP A 177 -7.86 -3.16 18.38
CA ASP A 177 -8.81 -2.57 19.35
C ASP A 177 -8.47 -1.08 19.61
N GLU A 178 -9.35 -0.19 19.15
CA GLU A 178 -9.20 1.27 19.28
C GLU A 178 -9.07 1.73 20.74
N GLU A 179 -9.91 1.23 21.64
CA GLU A 179 -9.99 1.68 23.03
C GLU A 179 -8.79 1.19 23.83
N LYS A 180 -8.40 -0.07 23.61
CA LYS A 180 -7.21 -0.66 24.23
C LYS A 180 -5.95 0.08 23.79
N LEU A 181 -5.77 0.31 22.48
CA LEU A 181 -4.58 0.97 21.96
C LEU A 181 -4.51 2.46 22.34
N ALA A 182 -5.66 3.15 22.45
CA ALA A 182 -5.69 4.52 22.97
C ALA A 182 -5.20 4.60 24.43
N LYS A 183 -5.62 3.66 25.29
CA LYS A 183 -5.14 3.59 26.69
C LYS A 183 -3.64 3.31 26.78
N VAL A 184 -3.14 2.34 26.01
CA VAL A 184 -1.69 2.05 25.96
C VAL A 184 -0.90 3.26 25.45
N ALA A 185 -1.46 4.01 24.50
CA ALA A 185 -0.83 5.23 23.99
C ALA A 185 -0.77 6.32 25.07
N GLU A 186 -1.85 6.52 25.82
CA GLU A 186 -1.90 7.45 26.96
C GLU A 186 -0.86 7.10 28.02
N GLU A 187 -0.79 5.84 28.46
CA GLU A 187 0.20 5.34 29.43
C GLU A 187 1.65 5.57 28.98
N LYS A 188 1.91 5.46 27.68
CA LYS A 188 3.24 5.67 27.07
C LYS A 188 3.49 7.12 26.63
N GLY A 189 2.51 8.01 26.79
CA GLY A 189 2.59 9.40 26.32
C GLY A 189 2.77 9.52 24.79
N ALA A 190 2.19 8.59 24.03
CA ALA A 190 2.20 8.60 22.58
C ALA A 190 1.01 9.39 22.04
N GLY A 191 1.30 10.36 21.16
CA GLY A 191 0.28 11.18 20.52
C GLY A 191 -0.25 10.61 19.20
N LEU A 192 0.43 9.61 18.63
CA LEU A 192 0.05 8.92 17.41
C LEU A 192 0.09 7.41 17.65
N VAL A 193 -0.89 6.69 17.12
CA VAL A 193 -0.94 5.24 17.11
C VAL A 193 -1.05 4.75 15.68
N LEU A 194 -0.09 3.92 15.27
CA LEU A 194 -0.08 3.28 13.95
C LEU A 194 -0.49 1.82 14.08
N ALA A 195 -1.53 1.42 13.35
CA ALA A 195 -2.00 0.04 13.25
C ALA A 195 -2.83 -0.16 11.98
N ASP A 196 -3.15 -1.40 11.63
CA ASP A 196 -4.07 -1.74 10.54
C ASP A 196 -5.54 -1.49 10.91
N PHE A 197 -5.87 -0.28 11.38
CA PHE A 197 -7.25 0.11 11.66
C PHE A 197 -8.13 0.05 10.41
N PRO A 198 -9.46 -0.17 10.55
CA PRO A 198 -10.41 -0.18 9.43
C PRO A 198 -10.76 1.22 8.89
N PHE A 199 -9.97 2.24 9.22
CA PHE A 199 -10.15 3.64 8.81
C PHE A 199 -8.79 4.31 8.64
N GLY A 200 -8.73 5.41 7.89
CA GLY A 200 -7.49 6.16 7.68
C GLY A 200 -6.99 6.88 8.94
N LEU A 201 -7.80 7.76 9.52
CA LEU A 201 -7.46 8.56 10.70
C LEU A 201 -8.69 8.78 11.58
N ARG A 202 -8.55 8.61 12.89
CA ARG A 202 -9.53 9.02 13.91
C ARG A 202 -8.83 9.58 15.14
N TRP A 203 -9.51 10.50 15.82
CA TRP A 203 -9.05 11.09 17.08
C TRP A 203 -9.77 10.44 18.25
N LYS A 204 -9.01 10.06 19.29
CA LYS A 204 -9.51 9.54 20.57
C LYS A 204 -8.84 10.32 21.70
N GLY A 205 -9.56 11.31 22.23
CA GLY A 205 -8.96 12.32 23.10
C GLY A 205 -7.85 13.04 22.34
N ASP A 206 -6.67 13.12 22.96
CA ASP A 206 -5.49 13.70 22.33
C ASP A 206 -4.75 12.76 21.38
N ALA A 207 -5.06 11.45 21.35
CA ALA A 207 -4.35 10.49 20.51
C ALA A 207 -4.94 10.40 19.08
N ALA A 208 -4.06 10.41 18.07
CA ALA A 208 -4.44 10.11 16.69
C ALA A 208 -4.27 8.61 16.42
N LEU A 209 -5.35 7.90 16.12
CA LEU A 209 -5.30 6.51 15.65
C LEU A 209 -5.29 6.51 14.11
N MET A 210 -4.29 5.89 13.50
CA MET A 210 -4.08 5.97 12.05
C MET A 210 -3.72 4.61 11.45
N ASN A 211 -4.41 4.25 10.36
CA ASN A 211 -3.90 3.30 9.38
C ASN A 211 -3.25 4.10 8.25
N PRO A 212 -1.91 4.19 8.21
CA PRO A 212 -1.25 5.08 7.27
C PRO A 212 -1.43 4.66 5.80
N PHE A 213 -1.66 3.38 5.53
CA PHE A 213 -1.83 2.87 4.17
C PHE A 213 -3.23 3.15 3.64
N ARG A 214 -4.26 3.05 4.48
CA ARG A 214 -5.61 3.54 4.14
C ARG A 214 -5.62 5.06 4.01
N PHE A 215 -4.94 5.75 4.92
CA PHE A 215 -4.86 7.21 4.95
C PHE A 215 -4.20 7.80 3.70
N LEU A 216 -3.08 7.21 3.25
CA LEU A 216 -2.36 7.65 2.03
C LEU A 216 -2.84 6.93 0.75
N HIS A 217 -3.85 6.06 0.87
CA HIS A 217 -4.35 5.20 -0.18
C HIS A 217 -3.23 4.47 -0.94
N ILE A 218 -2.41 3.73 -0.20
CA ILE A 218 -1.28 2.93 -0.69
C ILE A 218 -1.65 1.46 -0.56
N GLY A 219 -1.65 0.74 -1.68
CA GLY A 219 -2.05 -0.66 -1.71
C GLY A 219 -1.08 -1.58 -0.99
N PHE A 220 -1.56 -2.75 -0.54
CA PHE A 220 -0.77 -3.78 0.14
C PHE A 220 0.50 -4.17 -0.62
N PHE A 221 0.38 -4.36 -1.94
CA PHE A 221 1.53 -4.70 -2.77
C PHE A 221 2.57 -3.58 -2.73
N GLU A 222 2.17 -2.33 -2.96
CA GLU A 222 3.08 -1.18 -2.91
C GLU A 222 3.78 -1.08 -1.54
N THR A 223 3.01 -1.18 -0.46
CA THR A 223 3.52 -1.18 0.92
C THR A 223 4.57 -2.27 1.14
N LYS A 224 4.32 -3.49 0.65
CA LYS A 224 5.27 -4.60 0.71
C LYS A 224 6.56 -4.32 -0.07
N TYR A 225 6.51 -3.63 -1.21
CA TYR A 225 7.72 -3.26 -1.95
C TYR A 225 8.49 -2.13 -1.27
N LEU A 226 7.79 -1.19 -0.65
CA LEU A 226 8.40 -0.05 0.03
C LEU A 226 9.11 -0.45 1.32
N PHE A 227 8.48 -1.29 2.14
CA PHE A 227 8.97 -1.56 3.50
C PHE A 227 9.21 -3.03 3.81
N GLY A 228 8.85 -3.93 2.90
CA GLY A 228 8.84 -5.36 3.16
C GLY A 228 7.57 -5.82 3.86
N PHE A 229 7.53 -7.12 4.17
CA PHE A 229 6.38 -7.76 4.78
C PHE A 229 6.81 -8.97 5.59
N GLU A 230 6.39 -9.03 6.87
CA GLU A 230 6.60 -10.16 7.76
C GLU A 230 5.25 -10.81 8.05
N TRP A 231 5.14 -12.10 7.77
CA TRP A 231 3.88 -12.81 7.93
C TRP A 231 3.70 -13.25 9.40
N PRO A 232 2.56 -12.97 10.06
CA PRO A 232 2.37 -13.32 11.47
C PRO A 232 2.35 -14.83 11.71
N THR A 233 2.87 -15.26 12.86
CA THR A 233 2.91 -16.68 13.25
C THR A 233 1.55 -17.21 13.67
N VAL A 234 0.72 -16.35 14.27
CA VAL A 234 -0.64 -16.66 14.72
C VAL A 234 -1.63 -15.94 13.81
N ILE A 235 -2.69 -16.64 13.38
CA ILE A 235 -3.68 -16.10 12.45
C ILE A 235 -5.07 -16.52 12.88
N ASP A 236 -5.94 -15.54 13.12
CA ASP A 236 -7.38 -15.77 13.03
C ASP A 236 -7.80 -15.78 11.55
N LYS A 237 -8.31 -16.93 11.11
CA LYS A 237 -8.65 -17.16 9.69
C LYS A 237 -9.87 -16.39 9.24
N ASN A 238 -10.86 -16.22 10.12
CA ASN A 238 -12.11 -15.54 9.76
C ASN A 238 -11.86 -14.04 9.63
N THR A 239 -11.18 -13.44 10.60
CA THR A 239 -10.83 -12.02 10.55
C THR A 239 -9.85 -11.71 9.42
N LEU A 240 -8.95 -12.65 9.05
CA LEU A 240 -8.13 -12.48 7.85
C LEU A 240 -8.99 -12.35 6.57
N VAL A 241 -10.05 -13.15 6.43
CA VAL A 241 -10.92 -13.08 5.25
C VAL A 241 -11.64 -11.74 5.20
N GLU A 242 -12.21 -11.31 6.31
CA GLU A 242 -12.87 -9.99 6.44
C GLU A 242 -11.91 -8.86 6.07
N PHE A 243 -10.72 -8.86 6.66
CA PHE A 243 -9.67 -7.89 6.38
C PHE A 243 -9.26 -7.84 4.89
N VAL A 244 -9.10 -9.00 4.25
CA VAL A 244 -8.78 -9.09 2.83
C VAL A 244 -9.93 -8.58 1.96
N VAL A 245 -11.18 -8.92 2.31
CA VAL A 245 -12.37 -8.45 1.59
C VAL A 245 -12.46 -6.92 1.67
N ASP A 246 -12.26 -6.34 2.85
CA ASP A 246 -12.31 -4.89 3.06
C ASP A 246 -11.24 -4.17 2.23
N LEU A 247 -9.98 -4.62 2.28
CA LEU A 247 -8.92 -4.02 1.48
C LEU A 247 -9.17 -4.17 -0.02
N THR A 248 -9.77 -5.28 -0.46
CA THR A 248 -10.10 -5.49 -1.87
C THR A 248 -11.22 -4.54 -2.31
N TYR A 249 -12.25 -4.38 -1.48
CA TYR A 249 -13.37 -3.49 -1.75
C TYR A 249 -12.94 -2.02 -1.84
N GLU A 250 -11.98 -1.63 -1.00
CA GLU A 250 -11.41 -0.28 -1.00
C GLU A 250 -10.38 -0.02 -2.11
N GLY A 251 -10.05 -1.03 -2.91
CA GLY A 251 -9.02 -0.93 -3.96
C GLY A 251 -7.58 -0.89 -3.44
N LEU A 252 -7.37 -1.23 -2.16
CA LEU A 252 -6.05 -1.30 -1.52
C LEU A 252 -5.39 -2.68 -1.65
N MET A 253 -6.10 -3.66 -2.21
CA MET A 253 -5.57 -4.99 -2.48
C MET A 253 -6.18 -5.54 -3.77
N GLU A 254 -5.35 -6.08 -4.65
CA GLU A 254 -5.82 -6.81 -5.83
C GLU A 254 -6.45 -8.14 -5.40
N SER A 255 -7.55 -8.56 -6.02
CA SER A 255 -8.29 -9.76 -5.61
C SER A 255 -7.44 -11.03 -5.68
N THR A 256 -6.51 -11.10 -6.63
CA THR A 256 -5.57 -12.22 -6.76
C THR A 256 -4.58 -12.29 -5.60
N ASP A 257 -4.13 -11.14 -5.11
CA ASP A 257 -3.25 -11.08 -3.94
C ASP A 257 -4.01 -11.51 -2.69
N GLY A 258 -5.22 -10.99 -2.50
CA GLY A 258 -6.10 -11.38 -1.40
C GLY A 258 -6.35 -12.88 -1.35
N ALA A 259 -6.72 -13.48 -2.49
CA ALA A 259 -6.93 -14.92 -2.61
C ALA A 259 -5.66 -15.72 -2.26
N ASN A 260 -4.48 -15.27 -2.67
CA ASN A 260 -3.20 -15.90 -2.34
C ASN A 260 -2.89 -15.84 -0.83
N LEU A 261 -3.18 -14.72 -0.15
CA LEU A 261 -2.98 -14.59 1.30
C LEU A 261 -3.90 -15.55 2.06
N ILE A 262 -5.20 -15.60 1.70
CA ILE A 262 -6.17 -16.53 2.28
C ILE A 262 -5.72 -17.97 2.05
N TRP A 263 -5.37 -18.34 0.81
CA TRP A 263 -4.90 -19.69 0.51
C TRP A 263 -3.65 -20.08 1.30
N ARG A 264 -2.68 -19.14 1.45
CA ARG A 264 -1.46 -19.36 2.25
C ARG A 264 -1.79 -19.61 3.72
N ALA A 265 -2.71 -18.85 4.30
CA ALA A 265 -3.17 -19.04 5.68
C ALA A 265 -3.86 -20.40 5.87
N TRP A 266 -4.62 -20.87 4.87
CA TRP A 266 -5.29 -22.17 4.92
C TRP A 266 -4.33 -23.35 4.71
N ARG A 267 -3.31 -23.21 3.86
CA ARG A 267 -2.28 -24.25 3.63
C ARG A 267 -1.36 -24.50 4.79
N ARG A 268 -1.16 -23.50 5.66
CA ARG A 268 -0.51 -23.69 6.96
C ARG A 268 -1.48 -24.49 7.85
N ARG A 269 -1.51 -25.81 7.68
CA ARG A 269 -2.14 -26.73 8.64
C ARG A 269 -1.14 -27.00 9.78
N LYS A 270 -1.70 -26.89 10.99
CA LYS A 270 -1.24 -27.33 12.33
C LYS A 270 0.15 -27.94 12.42
#